data_AF-A0A1G2HZQ1-F1
#
_entry.id   AF-A0A1G2HZQ1-F1
#
_cell.length_a   1.000
_cell.length_b   1.000
_cell.length_c   1.000
_cell.angle_alpha   90.00
_cell.angle_beta   90.00
_cell.angle_gamma   90.00
#
_symmetry.space_group_name_H-M   'P 1'
#
loop_
_entity.id
_entity.type
_entity.pdbx_description
1 polymer ?
#
loop_
_entity_poly.entity_id
_entity_poly.type
_entity_poly.pdbx_seq_one_letter_code
_entity_poly.pdbx_strand_id
1 'polypeptide(L)' 'MQKEIKEKTTGYILAALGLVAGLAWNEAIKSFIVTFFPNPGNNVLANFLYAIAVTIFIVLITVYLLRFSQRPTD' A
#
# COMPACT_ATOMS: atom_id res chain seq x y z
N MET A 1 -16.77 -28.55 5.09
CA MET A 1 -17.70 -27.53 4.55
C MET A 1 -17.64 -26.21 5.34
N GLN A 2 -18.13 -26.11 6.58
CA GLN A 2 -18.15 -24.82 7.32
C GLN A 2 -16.76 -24.17 7.51
N LYS A 3 -15.73 -24.96 7.85
CA LYS A 3 -14.34 -24.48 8.02
C LYS A 3 -13.76 -23.88 6.73
N GLU A 4 -13.96 -24.57 5.61
CA GLU A 4 -13.46 -24.16 4.30
C GLU A 4 -14.15 -22.88 3.79
N ILE A 5 -15.45 -22.73 4.05
CA ILE A 5 -16.18 -21.49 3.76
C ILE A 5 -15.60 -20.34 4.57
N LYS A 6 -15.41 -20.54 5.89
CA LYS A 6 -14.83 -19.50 6.77
C LYS A 6 -13.44 -19.07 6.32
N GLU A 7 -12.58 -20.01 5.94
CA GLU A 7 -11.23 -19.74 5.44
C GLU A 7 -11.27 -18.90 4.14
N LYS A 8 -12.08 -19.31 3.16
CA LYS A 8 -12.21 -18.56 1.90
C LYS A 8 -12.82 -17.18 2.10
N THR A 9 -13.87 -17.05 2.91
CA THR A 9 -14.47 -15.75 3.24
C THR A 9 -13.46 -14.82 3.91
N THR A 10 -12.66 -15.33 4.84
CA THR A 10 -11.60 -14.54 5.49
C THR A 10 -10.57 -14.07 4.46
N GLY A 11 -10.14 -14.94 3.55
CA GLY A 11 -9.24 -14.57 2.46
C GLY A 11 -9.80 -13.46 1.56
N TYR A 12 -11.07 -13.55 1.17
CA TYR A 12 -11.73 -12.51 0.36
C TYR A 12 -11.86 -11.17 1.11
N ILE A 13 -12.20 -11.20 2.40
CA ILE A 13 -12.25 -10.00 3.24
C ILE A 13 -10.86 -9.35 3.31
N LEU A 14 -9.81 -10.14 3.58
CA LEU A 14 -8.44 -9.63 3.64
C LEU A 14 -7.99 -9.06 2.29
N ALA A 15 -8.33 -9.70 1.18
CA ALA A 15 -8.02 -9.18 -0.16
C ALA A 15 -8.72 -7.84 -0.44
N ALA A 16 -10.02 -7.73 -0.14
CA ALA A 16 -10.77 -6.50 -0.31
C ALA A 16 -10.22 -5.37 0.57
N LEU A 17 -9.91 -5.66 1.84
CA LEU A 17 -9.29 -4.70 2.76
C LEU A 17 -7.89 -4.30 2.30
N GLY A 18 -7.10 -5.23 1.77
CA GLY A 18 -5.79 -4.95 1.18
C GLY A 18 -5.88 -3.96 0.01
N LEU A 19 -6.88 -4.12 -0.86
CA LEU A 19 -7.14 -3.17 -1.94
C LEU A 19 -7.52 -1.79 -1.41
N VAL A 20 -8.47 -1.72 -0.48
CA VAL A 20 -8.91 -0.45 0.13
C VAL A 20 -7.75 0.26 0.82
N ALA A 21 -6.93 -0.48 1.58
CA ALA A 21 -5.74 0.07 2.23
C ALA A 21 -4.74 0.62 1.20
N GLY A 22 -4.48 -0.12 0.11
CA GLY A 22 -3.60 0.34 -0.97
C GLY A 22 -4.08 1.64 -1.62
N LEU A 23 -5.39 1.73 -1.89
CA LEU A 23 -6.00 2.95 -2.44
C LEU A 23 -5.90 4.14 -1.49
N ALA A 24 -6.17 3.92 -0.19
CA ALA A 24 -6.09 4.95 0.83
C ALA A 24 -4.66 5.51 0.99
N TRP A 25 -3.64 4.65 0.96
CA TRP A 25 -2.24 5.09 1.00
C TRP A 25 -1.85 5.88 -0.25
N ASN A 26 -2.30 5.47 -1.44
CA ASN A 26 -2.10 6.23 -2.66
C ASN A 26 -2.69 7.66 -2.55
N GLU A 27 -3.92 7.80 -2.05
CA GLU A 27 -4.53 9.13 -1.88
C GLU A 27 -3.86 9.96 -0.78
N ALA A 28 -3.45 9.33 0.33
CA ALA A 28 -2.72 10.01 1.41
C ALA A 28 -1.40 10.62 0.93
N ILE A 29 -0.60 9.85 0.17
CA ILE A 29 0.68 10.34 -0.37
C ILE A 29 0.45 11.48 -1.36
N LYS A 30 -0.56 11.38 -2.24
CA LYS A 30 -0.91 12.48 -3.15
C LYS A 30 -1.30 13.74 -2.39
N SER A 31 -2.22 13.63 -1.44
CA SER A 31 -2.70 14.76 -0.64
C SER A 31 -1.57 15.42 0.14
N PHE A 32 -0.67 14.62 0.71
CA PHE A 32 0.53 15.11 1.38
C PHE A 32 1.38 15.97 0.43
N ILE A 33 1.70 15.46 -0.77
CA ILE A 33 2.52 16.19 -1.74
C ILE A 33 1.82 17.46 -2.24
N VAL A 34 0.52 17.39 -2.55
CA VAL A 34 -0.27 18.55 -2.98
C VAL A 34 -0.26 19.66 -1.93
N THR A 35 -0.22 19.32 -0.65
CA THR A 35 -0.17 20.30 0.45
C THR A 35 1.14 21.09 0.47
N PHE A 36 2.26 20.50 0.05
CA PHE A 36 3.56 21.17 0.02
C PHE A 36 3.92 21.79 -1.33
N PHE A 37 3.27 21.39 -2.42
CA PHE A 37 3.52 21.89 -3.78
C PHE A 37 2.26 22.55 -4.36
N PRO A 38 2.12 23.89 -4.30
CA PRO A 38 1.04 24.57 -5.00
C PRO A 38 1.17 24.34 -6.52
N ASN A 39 0.07 23.95 -7.16
CA ASN A 39 -0.03 23.60 -8.59
C ASN A 39 0.69 22.31 -9.05
N PRO A 40 0.35 21.14 -8.50
CA PRO A 40 1.00 19.87 -8.84
C PRO A 40 0.74 19.41 -10.28
N GLY A 41 -0.40 19.79 -10.89
CA GLY A 41 -0.76 19.38 -12.24
C GLY A 41 0.22 19.83 -13.34
N ASN A 42 0.95 20.92 -13.12
CA ASN A 42 1.98 21.42 -14.04
C ASN A 42 3.41 21.24 -13.49
N ASN A 43 3.57 20.67 -12.31
CA ASN A 43 4.86 20.56 -11.63
C ASN A 43 5.43 19.16 -11.80
N VAL A 44 6.21 18.97 -12.87
CA VAL A 44 6.90 17.70 -13.17
C VAL A 44 7.69 17.18 -11.95
N LEU A 45 8.29 18.10 -11.18
CA LEU A 45 8.98 17.79 -9.92
C LEU A 45 8.08 17.11 -8.87
N ALA A 46 6.84 17.55 -8.72
CA ALA A 46 5.88 16.96 -7.77
C ALA A 46 5.49 15.52 -8.20
N ASN A 47 5.33 15.29 -9.50
CA ASN A 47 5.06 13.95 -10.05
C ASN A 47 6.23 12.99 -9.83
N PHE A 48 7.48 13.45 -10.03
CA PHE A 48 8.67 12.65 -9.73
C PHE A 48 8.80 12.35 -8.24
N LEU A 49 8.57 13.33 -7.37
CA LEU A 49 8.61 13.12 -5.92
C LEU A 49 7.53 12.11 -5.48
N TYR A 50 6.33 12.20 -6.04
CA TYR A 50 5.26 11.23 -5.83
C TYR A 50 5.70 9.82 -6.21
N ALA A 51 6.24 9.63 -7.42
CA ALA A 51 6.70 8.33 -7.89
C ALA A 51 7.80 7.73 -6.99
N ILE A 52 8.77 8.56 -6.58
CA ILE A 52 9.84 8.14 -5.67
C ILE A 52 9.27 7.76 -4.30
N ALA A 53 8.40 8.59 -3.73
CA ALA A 53 7.80 8.35 -2.42
C ALA A 53 6.98 7.05 -2.40
N VAL A 54 6.16 6.82 -3.43
CA VAL A 54 5.37 5.59 -3.56
C VAL A 54 6.28 4.36 -3.73
N THR A 55 7.35 4.48 -4.52
CA THR A 55 8.30 3.38 -4.72
C THR A 55 8.99 2.98 -3.41
N ILE A 56 9.50 3.96 -2.67
CA ILE A 56 10.13 3.73 -1.36
C ILE A 56 9.12 3.08 -0.41
N PHE A 57 7.90 3.61 -0.36
CA PHE A 57 6.84 3.08 0.49
C PHE A 57 6.52 1.61 0.19
N ILE A 58 6.36 1.26 -1.09
CA ILE A 58 6.10 -0.13 -1.52
C ILE A 58 7.28 -1.05 -1.18
N VAL A 59 8.53 -0.61 -1.41
CA VAL A 59 9.73 -1.39 -1.09
C VAL A 59 9.81 -1.65 0.41
N LEU A 60 9.56 -0.65 1.26
CA LEU A 60 9.58 -0.79 2.71
C LEU A 60 8.54 -1.81 3.20
N ILE A 61 7.30 -1.71 2.71
CA ILE A 61 6.24 -2.68 3.03
C ILE A 61 6.65 -4.09 2.58
N THR A 62 7.13 -4.23 1.35
CA THR A 62 7.51 -5.54 0.79
C THR A 62 8.64 -6.18 1.60
N VAL A 63 9.70 -5.43 1.92
CA VAL A 63 10.81 -5.92 2.74
C VAL A 63 10.34 -6.29 4.15
N TYR A 64 9.48 -5.48 4.76
CA TYR A 64 8.93 -5.76 6.09
C TYR A 64 8.11 -7.06 6.09
N LEU A 65 7.23 -7.25 5.11
CA LEU A 65 6.42 -8.46 4.96
C LEU A 65 7.29 -9.70 4.72
N LEU A 66 8.31 -9.60 3.86
CA LEU A 66 9.25 -10.70 3.61
C LEU A 66 10.00 -11.10 4.87
N ARG A 67 10.47 -10.14 5.67
CA ARG A 67 11.14 -10.41 6.95
C ARG A 67 10.21 -11.06 7.97
N PHE A 68 8.94 -10.68 8.01
CA PHE A 68 7.97 -11.26 8.94
C PHE A 68 7.56 -12.68 8.53
N SER A 69 7.46 -12.94 7.22
CA SER A 69 7.09 -14.24 6.66
C SER A 69 8.21 -15.30 6.81
N GLN A 70 9.48 -14.89 6.92
CA GLN A 70 10.61 -15.80 7.08
C GLN A 70 10.91 -16.21 8.53
N ARG A 71 10.02 -15.95 9.50
CA ARG A 71 10.18 -16.60 10.82
C ARG A 71 10.03 -18.11 10.62
N PRO A 72 11.05 -18.94 10.92
CA PRO A 72 10.90 -20.37 10.87
C PRO A 72 9.77 -20.75 11.82
N THR A 73 8.69 -21.29 11.25
CA THR A 73 7.73 -22.04 12.05
C THR A 73 8.44 -23.33 12.45
N ASP A 74 9.00 -23.36 13.66
CA ASP A 74 9.37 -24.62 14.33
C ASP A 74 8.10 -25.44 14.63
#